data_AF-A0A834YCA3-F1
#
_entry.id   AF-A0A834YCA3-F1
#
_cell.length_a   1.000
_cell.length_b   1.000
_cell.length_c   1.000
_cell.angle_alpha   90.00
_cell.angle_beta   90.00
_cell.angle_gamma   90.00
#
_symmetry.space_group_name_H-M   'P 1'
#
loop_
_entity.id
_entity.type
_entity.pdbx_description
1 polymer ?
#
loop_
_entity_poly.entity_id
_entity_poly.type
_entity_poly.pdbx_seq_one_letter_code
_entity_poly.pdbx_strand_id
1 'polypeptide(L)'
;MVDMGSRGSACRIKKCAFDLLSMSDMSDDEDSWDLMGRDLRLKSTFLYCDFNQMISSAPNDQKKTLTDLANRLFYYIEELGHAVKIRSVPLTQNRYKDAAVVLQEVMATMP
;
A
#
# COMPACT_ATOMS: atom_id res chain seq x y z
N MET A 1 23.46 9.70 -9.03
CA MET A 1 22.42 9.83 -10.06
C MET A 1 21.18 9.17 -9.50
N VAL A 2 20.21 9.93 -9.01
CA VAL A 2 18.93 9.36 -8.53
C VAL A 2 18.27 8.73 -9.75
N ASP A 3 18.20 7.41 -9.75
CA ASP A 3 17.73 6.64 -10.90
C ASP A 3 16.30 7.07 -11.26
N MET A 4 16.02 7.36 -12.54
CA MET A 4 14.68 7.74 -12.98
C MET A 4 13.63 6.68 -12.61
N GLY A 5 14.05 5.41 -12.48
CA GLY A 5 13.24 4.32 -11.95
C GLY A 5 12.73 4.59 -10.53
N SER A 6 13.60 4.99 -9.61
CA SER A 6 13.23 5.29 -8.21
C SER A 6 12.20 6.43 -8.08
N ARG A 7 12.28 7.46 -8.94
CA ARG A 7 11.31 8.56 -8.97
C ARG A 7 9.96 8.12 -9.54
N GLY A 8 9.98 7.21 -10.52
CA GLY A 8 8.77 6.56 -11.04
C GLY A 8 8.08 5.69 -9.99
N SER A 9 8.85 4.89 -9.25
CA SER A 9 8.35 4.02 -8.17
C SER A 9 7.76 4.84 -7.03
N ALA A 10 8.43 5.92 -6.60
CA ALA A 10 7.88 6.84 -5.60
C ALA A 10 6.55 7.47 -6.05
N CYS A 11 6.43 7.87 -7.32
CA CYS A 11 5.20 8.41 -7.87
C CYS A 11 4.06 7.37 -7.87
N ARG A 12 4.35 6.12 -8.27
CA ARG A 12 3.36 5.03 -8.26
C ARG A 12 2.94 4.65 -6.85
N ILE A 13 3.85 4.63 -5.89
CA ILE A 13 3.52 4.38 -4.48
C ILE A 13 2.65 5.53 -3.94
N LYS A 14 3.00 6.80 -4.21
CA LYS A 14 2.18 7.97 -3.83
C LYS A 14 0.78 7.90 -4.46
N LYS A 15 0.66 7.50 -5.73
CA LYS A 15 -0.64 7.30 -6.39
C LYS A 15 -1.43 6.16 -5.74
N CYS A 16 -0.80 5.03 -5.46
CA CYS A 16 -1.46 3.91 -4.81
C CYS A 16 -1.92 4.28 -3.39
N ALA A 17 -1.13 5.07 -2.67
CA ALA A 17 -1.52 5.64 -1.39
C ALA A 17 -2.78 6.50 -1.52
N PHE A 18 -2.83 7.39 -2.51
CA PHE A 18 -3.99 8.25 -2.77
C PHE A 18 -5.25 7.45 -3.18
N ASP A 19 -5.10 6.48 -4.09
CA ASP A 19 -6.19 5.61 -4.54
C ASP A 19 -6.74 4.80 -3.36
N LEU A 20 -5.85 4.24 -2.53
CA LEU A 20 -6.23 3.57 -1.30
C LEU A 20 -6.97 4.56 -0.42
N LEU A 21 -6.39 5.71 -0.04
CA LEU A 21 -7.00 6.74 0.81
C LEU A 21 -8.35 7.31 0.33
N SER A 22 -8.74 7.08 -0.92
CA SER A 22 -10.01 7.53 -1.50
C SER A 22 -11.12 6.46 -1.45
N MET A 23 -10.87 5.26 -0.93
CA MET A 23 -11.80 4.11 -0.93
C MET A 23 -12.88 4.17 0.18
N SER A 24 -13.25 5.36 0.64
CA SER A 24 -14.10 5.53 1.84
C SER A 24 -15.57 5.12 1.65
N ASP A 25 -16.05 5.03 0.41
CA ASP A 25 -17.43 4.63 0.09
C ASP A 25 -17.43 3.23 -0.56
N MET A 26 -17.60 2.21 0.26
CA MET A 26 -17.82 0.83 -0.20
C MET A 26 -19.31 0.50 -0.22
N SER A 27 -19.76 -0.07 -1.33
CA SER A 27 -21.07 -0.75 -1.41
C SER A 27 -20.98 -2.14 -0.78
N ASP A 28 -21.99 -2.52 0.00
CA ASP A 28 -22.10 -3.85 0.62
C ASP A 28 -22.82 -4.84 -0.31
N ASP A 29 -22.23 -5.09 -1.48
CA ASP A 29 -22.69 -6.08 -2.45
C ASP A 29 -21.56 -7.04 -2.84
N GLU A 30 -21.94 -8.25 -3.28
CA GLU A 30 -21.01 -9.35 -3.55
C GLU A 30 -19.98 -9.02 -4.63
N ASP A 31 -20.41 -8.40 -5.73
CA ASP A 31 -19.52 -8.05 -6.84
C ASP A 31 -18.50 -6.99 -6.42
N SER A 32 -18.89 -6.03 -5.57
CA SER A 32 -18.02 -5.02 -4.99
C SER A 32 -16.90 -5.62 -4.14
N TRP A 33 -17.22 -6.59 -3.26
CA TRP A 33 -16.22 -7.26 -2.43
C TRP A 33 -15.20 -8.05 -3.26
N ASP A 34 -15.67 -8.79 -4.26
CA ASP A 34 -14.80 -9.56 -5.15
C ASP A 34 -13.91 -8.65 -6.01
N LEU A 35 -14.46 -7.54 -6.50
CA LEU A 35 -13.70 -6.52 -7.22
C LEU A 35 -12.61 -5.90 -6.35
N MET A 36 -12.95 -5.54 -5.11
CA MET A 36 -12.00 -4.97 -4.15
C MET A 36 -10.86 -5.94 -3.84
N GLY A 37 -11.16 -7.23 -3.64
CA GLY A 37 -10.13 -8.24 -3.40
C GLY A 37 -9.17 -8.38 -4.57
N ARG A 38 -9.69 -8.36 -5.81
CA ARG A 38 -8.87 -8.39 -7.04
C ARG A 38 -8.01 -7.14 -7.18
N ASP A 39 -8.58 -5.96 -6.96
CA ASP A 39 -7.88 -4.68 -7.07
C ASP A 39 -6.77 -4.55 -6.02
N LEU A 40 -7.06 -4.90 -4.76
CA LEU A 40 -6.09 -4.90 -3.68
C LEU A 40 -4.90 -5.83 -3.98
N ARG A 41 -5.16 -7.03 -4.49
CA ARG A 41 -4.09 -7.98 -4.87
C ARG A 41 -3.22 -7.44 -6.00
N LEU A 42 -3.84 -6.84 -7.02
CA LEU A 42 -3.12 -6.25 -8.15
C LEU A 42 -2.24 -5.09 -7.68
N LYS A 43 -2.80 -4.13 -6.93
CA LYS A 43 -2.08 -2.98 -6.38
C LYS A 43 -0.94 -3.41 -5.44
N SER A 44 -1.18 -4.38 -4.56
CA SER A 44 -0.15 -4.95 -3.68
C SER A 44 1.04 -5.51 -4.45
N THR A 45 0.80 -6.18 -5.58
CA THR A 45 1.86 -6.75 -6.41
C THR A 45 2.74 -5.65 -7.03
N PHE A 46 2.14 -4.58 -7.55
CA PHE A 46 2.88 -3.44 -8.08
C PHE A 46 3.65 -2.68 -7.00
N LEU A 47 3.01 -2.45 -5.85
CA LEU A 47 3.67 -1.85 -4.68
C LEU A 47 4.90 -2.66 -4.27
N TYR A 48 4.82 -3.99 -4.26
CA TYR A 48 5.95 -4.84 -3.87
C TYR A 48 7.14 -4.63 -4.80
N CYS A 49 6.91 -4.62 -6.11
CA CYS A 49 7.94 -4.34 -7.11
C CYS A 49 8.55 -2.94 -6.92
N ASP A 50 7.72 -1.92 -6.70
CA ASP A 50 8.14 -0.54 -6.53
C ASP A 50 8.96 -0.34 -5.25
N PHE A 51 8.54 -0.92 -4.12
CA PHE A 51 9.28 -0.91 -2.87
C PHE A 51 10.60 -1.66 -2.99
N ASN A 52 10.60 -2.84 -3.62
CA ASN A 52 11.82 -3.62 -3.80
C ASN A 52 12.87 -2.85 -4.62
N GLN A 53 12.45 -2.19 -5.71
CA GLN A 53 13.32 -1.32 -6.49
C GLN A 53 13.82 -0.13 -5.66
N MET A 54 12.93 0.54 -4.92
CA MET A 54 13.29 1.70 -4.11
C MET A 54 14.29 1.35 -3.01
N ILE A 55 14.02 0.30 -2.24
CA ILE A 55 14.91 -0.18 -1.17
C ILE A 55 16.27 -0.58 -1.76
N SER A 56 16.28 -1.26 -2.91
CA SER A 56 17.52 -1.68 -3.55
C SER A 56 18.39 -0.49 -3.96
N SER A 57 17.77 0.58 -4.47
CA SER A 57 18.45 1.81 -4.93
C SER A 57 18.73 2.83 -3.82
N ALA A 58 18.20 2.64 -2.60
CA ALA A 58 18.37 3.59 -1.50
C ALA A 58 19.79 3.54 -0.87
N PRO A 59 20.26 4.65 -0.28
CA PRO A 59 21.44 4.66 0.59
C PRO A 59 21.31 3.68 1.77
N ASN A 60 22.42 3.07 2.20
CA ASN A 60 22.40 2.00 3.22
C ASN A 60 21.78 2.43 4.56
N ASP A 61 21.95 3.69 4.95
CA ASP A 61 21.36 4.31 6.14
C ASP A 61 19.82 4.43 6.06
N GLN A 62 19.26 4.47 4.85
CA GLN A 62 17.81 4.59 4.62
C GLN A 62 17.13 3.24 4.35
N LYS A 63 17.89 2.22 3.90
CA LYS A 63 17.35 0.90 3.55
C LYS A 63 16.54 0.28 4.68
N LYS A 64 17.07 0.32 5.91
CA LYS A 64 16.38 -0.26 7.08
C LYS A 64 15.02 0.40 7.30
N THR A 65 14.98 1.73 7.35
CA THR A 65 13.73 2.48 7.54
C THR A 65 12.71 2.17 6.44
N LEU A 66 13.14 2.12 5.17
CA LEU A 66 12.24 1.79 4.06
C LEU A 66 11.74 0.36 4.10
N THR A 67 12.59 -0.60 4.50
CA THR A 67 12.19 -2.01 4.70
C THR A 67 11.19 -2.15 5.84
N ASP A 68 11.40 -1.48 6.97
CA ASP A 68 10.50 -1.54 8.12
C ASP A 68 9.11 -0.94 7.77
N LEU A 69 9.09 0.17 7.02
CA LEU A 69 7.87 0.77 6.49
C LEU A 69 7.15 -0.15 5.50
N ALA A 70 7.89 -0.75 4.56
CA ALA A 70 7.33 -1.69 3.60
C ALA A 70 6.70 -2.90 4.31
N ASN A 71 7.41 -3.51 5.26
CA ASN A 71 6.90 -4.65 6.03
C ASN A 71 5.62 -4.31 6.79
N ARG A 72 5.57 -3.15 7.47
CA ARG A 72 4.35 -2.68 8.16
C ARG A 72 3.21 -2.45 7.18
N LEU A 73 3.48 -1.87 6.00
CA LEU A 73 2.46 -1.63 5.00
C LEU A 73 1.88 -2.94 4.45
N PHE A 74 2.74 -3.90 4.08
CA PHE A 74 2.29 -5.19 3.55
C PHE A 74 1.53 -6.01 4.58
N TYR A 75 1.92 -5.94 5.86
CA TYR A 75 1.15 -6.54 6.95
C TYR A 75 -0.30 -6.00 6.98
N TYR A 76 -0.49 -4.68 6.92
CA TYR A 76 -1.85 -4.13 6.93
C TYR A 76 -2.61 -4.37 5.62
N ILE A 77 -1.93 -4.48 4.48
CA ILE A 77 -2.55 -4.90 3.22
C ILE A 77 -3.04 -6.36 3.30
N GLU A 78 -2.28 -7.25 3.94
CA GLU A 78 -2.71 -8.64 4.19
C GLU A 78 -3.93 -8.69 5.11
N GLU A 79 -3.91 -7.94 6.22
CA GLU A 79 -5.05 -7.82 7.13
C GLU A 79 -6.29 -7.22 6.45
N LEU A 80 -6.09 -6.21 5.58
CA LEU A 80 -7.16 -5.64 4.76
C LEU A 80 -7.70 -6.67 3.77
N GLY A 81 -6.83 -7.44 3.12
CA GLY A 81 -7.23 -8.53 2.23
C GLY A 81 -8.02 -9.61 2.95
N HIS A 82 -7.66 -9.92 4.20
CA HIS A 82 -8.45 -10.80 5.05
C HIS A 82 -9.83 -10.23 5.36
N ALA A 83 -9.90 -8.94 5.73
CA ALA A 83 -11.16 -8.25 6.01
C ALA A 83 -12.12 -8.23 4.82
N VAL A 84 -11.59 -7.96 3.63
CA VAL A 84 -12.31 -8.02 2.35
C VAL A 84 -12.81 -9.43 2.06
N LYS A 85 -11.96 -10.45 2.28
CA LYS A 85 -12.32 -11.86 2.06
C LYS A 85 -13.49 -12.31 2.95
N ILE A 86 -13.54 -11.83 4.20
CA ILE A 86 -14.66 -12.13 5.12
C ILE A 86 -15.82 -11.13 5.01
N ARG A 87 -15.74 -10.18 4.07
CA ARG A 87 -16.76 -9.15 3.79
C ARG A 87 -17.16 -8.36 5.03
N SER A 88 -16.19 -8.07 5.91
CA SER A 88 -16.43 -7.32 7.14
C SER A 88 -16.20 -5.84 6.90
N VAL A 89 -17.27 -5.06 6.75
CA VAL A 89 -17.21 -3.59 6.66
C VAL A 89 -16.41 -2.97 7.81
N PRO A 90 -16.71 -3.23 9.10
CA PRO A 90 -16.00 -2.57 10.21
C PRO A 90 -14.52 -2.96 10.26
N LEU A 91 -14.17 -4.21 9.96
CA LEU A 91 -12.77 -4.63 9.94
C LEU A 91 -12.04 -3.99 8.75
N THR A 92 -12.66 -3.96 7.57
CA THR A 92 -12.07 -3.36 6.36
C THR A 92 -11.80 -1.86 6.60
N GLN A 93 -12.75 -1.13 7.19
CA GLN A 93 -12.57 0.28 7.56
C GLN A 93 -11.46 0.51 8.59
N ASN A 94 -11.29 -0.39 9.56
CA ASN A 94 -10.21 -0.28 10.55
C ASN A 94 -8.84 -0.56 9.91
N ARG A 95 -8.71 -1.65 9.14
CA ARG A 95 -7.45 -2.00 8.46
C ARG A 95 -7.04 -1.00 7.41
N TYR A 96 -8.03 -0.38 6.78
CA TYR A 96 -7.82 0.75 5.92
C TYR A 96 -7.15 1.92 6.64
N LYS A 97 -7.65 2.31 7.82
CA LYS A 97 -7.05 3.39 8.62
C LYS A 97 -5.63 3.04 9.06
N ASP A 98 -5.39 1.79 9.44
CA ASP A 98 -4.05 1.33 9.80
C ASP A 98 -3.07 1.42 8.61
N ALA A 99 -3.48 0.95 7.43
CA ALA A 99 -2.68 1.04 6.20
C ALA A 99 -2.45 2.51 5.78
N ALA A 100 -3.48 3.36 5.91
CA ALA A 100 -3.42 4.79 5.61
C ALA A 100 -2.34 5.52 6.41
N VAL A 101 -2.21 5.23 7.71
CA VAL A 101 -1.16 5.82 8.57
C VAL A 101 0.22 5.46 8.04
N VAL A 102 0.47 4.18 7.72
CA VAL A 102 1.77 3.75 7.20
C VAL A 102 2.04 4.37 5.82
N LEU A 103 1.03 4.49 4.96
CA LEU A 103 1.17 5.16 3.67
C LEU A 103 1.56 6.64 3.82
N GLN A 104 1.02 7.34 4.82
CA GLN A 104 1.42 8.72 5.11
C GLN A 104 2.89 8.79 5.59
N GLU A 105 3.32 7.88 6.46
CA GLU A 105 4.73 7.78 6.90
C GLU A 105 5.67 7.53 5.71
N VAL A 106 5.26 6.63 4.80
CA VAL A 106 5.98 6.33 3.55
C VAL A 106 6.08 7.58 2.67
N MET A 107 4.99 8.31 2.47
CA MET A 107 4.97 9.53 1.66
C MET A 107 5.86 10.64 2.24
N ALA A 108 5.95 10.74 3.57
CA ALA A 108 6.81 11.70 4.26
C ALA A 108 8.30 11.32 4.22
N THR A 109 8.60 10.02 4.12
CA THR A 109 9.98 9.51 4.05
C THR A 109 10.55 9.58 2.64
N MET A 110 9.70 9.50 1.62
CA MET A 110 10.10 9.53 0.22
C MET A 110 10.44 10.96 -0.26
N PRO A 111 11.57 11.15 -0.96
CA PRO A 111 11.91 12.44 -1.58
C PRO A 111 10.94 12.86 -2.71
#